data_AF-A0A8X7N3R0-F1
#
_entry.id   AF-A0A8X7N3R0-F1
#
_cell.length_a   1.000
_cell.length_b   1.000
_cell.length_c   1.000
_cell.angle_alpha   90.00
_cell.angle_beta   90.00
_cell.angle_gamma   90.00
#
_symmetry.space_group_name_H-M   'P 1'
#
loop_
_entity.id
_entity.type
_entity.pdbx_description
1 polymer ?
#
loop_
_entity_poly.entity_id
_entity_poly.type
_entity_poly.pdbx_seq_one_letter_code
_entity_poly.pdbx_strand_id
1 'polypeptide(L)'
;METLTRIFSNVKDGMPVSINSEANSWPMLTALLSLVATLAFYQLVLAPPSSLRPKGSKIKPIFSSFPLLGSTGFYSDRVGFLRKHFGDPESSSFHGGARRITVRDSPVVLLAGDKDDAKTFFYSRTLKFTQAYRKLLSGLPSEITSSAIMDQDKADQMFREHLKQAIRGERLAKLAPLMCDDTIRAVKAIPDWSKGKGTIDPKALTFPLLFCMSMRTVGFADLSDQPEVMEELAGYYWAMENASSYWSTFFTDLPFRSSRTKKESGQKLFAALGKAAYRRVAEGVVEDDTVAMLIDQGLGADYAVRFVVSSLFAAIINSTSMSMWILLYLGANPELRQRASKELFDYLDSMAERQGSGWEQKSRVEQLQEMSLDEWEHGFPIIEATLKETMRTVMDGTVFRLNTGDSNNSPKVHGENIRKGEFLGYWIGSTHFNSKIYSNPLRWDPDRWARGEGSGDMEFLGWGTGMHPCTGMRFAKLEIKNFTTTMLALMDWESYNPRTGKVYTLDTLPEPHMNSNDRTPLGPVALRFTRR
;
A
#
# COMPACT_ATOMS: atom_id res chain seq x y z
N MET A 1 26.96 -85.40 -15.06
CA MET A 1 27.28 -86.34 -16.15
C MET A 1 25.98 -86.92 -16.66
N GLU A 2 25.82 -86.93 -17.98
CA GLU A 2 24.92 -87.82 -18.72
C GLU A 2 23.44 -87.67 -18.37
N THR A 3 22.67 -86.85 -19.07
CA THR A 3 22.19 -87.23 -20.41
C THR A 3 21.87 -85.96 -21.19
N LEU A 4 22.93 -85.31 -21.69
CA LEU A 4 22.89 -84.15 -22.58
C LEU A 4 23.86 -84.40 -23.74
N THR A 5 23.64 -85.47 -24.50
CA THR A 5 24.35 -85.66 -25.78
C THR A 5 23.55 -86.59 -26.69
N ARG A 6 23.44 -86.17 -27.96
CA ARG A 6 22.84 -86.87 -29.11
C ARG A 6 21.32 -86.69 -29.24
N ILE A 7 20.91 -85.71 -30.04
CA ILE A 7 20.77 -85.91 -31.49
C ILE A 7 20.97 -84.54 -32.15
N PHE A 8 22.18 -84.31 -32.65
CA PHE A 8 22.40 -83.35 -33.73
C PHE A 8 22.10 -84.06 -35.04
N SER A 9 21.37 -83.42 -35.96
CA SER A 9 21.81 -83.16 -37.34
C SER A 9 20.62 -83.02 -38.30
N ASN A 10 20.85 -82.16 -39.29
CA ASN A 10 20.10 -81.97 -40.53
C ASN A 10 19.03 -80.87 -40.52
N VAL A 11 19.46 -79.66 -40.89
CA VAL A 11 19.01 -78.85 -42.06
C VAL A 11 19.89 -77.58 -42.00
N LYS A 12 21.13 -77.58 -42.51
CA LYS A 12 21.53 -77.15 -43.87
C LYS A 12 20.64 -76.08 -44.53
N ASP A 13 21.29 -74.93 -44.77
CA ASP A 13 21.06 -74.00 -45.87
C ASP A 13 19.92 -72.97 -45.76
N GLY A 14 20.32 -71.78 -45.27
CA GLY A 14 20.09 -70.49 -45.94
C GLY A 14 18.68 -70.07 -46.34
N MET A 15 18.01 -69.29 -45.46
CA MET A 15 17.16 -68.18 -45.88
C MET A 15 17.33 -67.00 -44.91
N PRO A 16 17.77 -65.81 -45.36
CA PRO A 16 17.65 -64.63 -44.54
C PRO A 16 16.18 -64.21 -44.56
N VAL A 17 15.46 -64.43 -43.46
CA VAL A 17 14.24 -63.66 -43.20
C VAL A 17 14.70 -62.25 -42.85
N SER A 18 14.72 -61.36 -43.84
CA SER A 18 14.81 -59.93 -43.59
C SER A 18 13.56 -59.54 -42.80
N ILE A 19 13.70 -59.42 -41.48
CA ILE A 19 12.75 -58.61 -40.72
C ILE A 19 12.99 -57.18 -41.21
N ASN A 20 12.14 -56.71 -42.13
CA ASN A 20 12.02 -55.29 -42.41
C ASN A 20 11.62 -54.64 -41.09
N SER A 21 12.62 -54.16 -40.35
CA SER A 21 12.44 -53.11 -39.37
C SER A 21 12.28 -51.79 -40.14
N GLU A 22 11.27 -51.72 -40.99
CA GLU A 22 10.59 -50.46 -41.19
C GLU A 22 9.85 -50.18 -39.88
N ALA A 23 10.62 -49.77 -38.87
CA ALA A 23 10.14 -48.82 -37.90
C ALA A 23 9.71 -47.62 -38.73
N ASN A 24 8.45 -47.69 -39.19
CA ASN A 24 7.72 -46.66 -39.86
C ASN A 24 7.78 -45.46 -38.92
N SER A 25 8.82 -44.66 -39.06
CA SER A 25 8.90 -43.32 -38.53
C SER A 25 7.90 -42.57 -39.38
N TRP A 26 6.63 -42.50 -38.95
CA TRP A 26 5.59 -41.79 -39.70
C TRP A 26 6.00 -40.32 -39.74
N PRO A 27 6.69 -39.83 -40.80
CA PRO A 27 7.26 -38.49 -40.80
C PRO A 27 6.12 -37.48 -40.83
N MET A 28 4.97 -37.89 -41.40
CA MET A 28 3.73 -37.15 -41.37
C MET A 28 3.10 -37.06 -39.98
N LEU A 29 3.15 -38.14 -39.17
CA LEU A 29 2.60 -38.10 -37.81
C LEU A 29 3.47 -37.24 -36.89
N THR A 30 4.80 -37.35 -37.00
CA THR A 30 5.72 -36.51 -36.22
C THR A 30 5.63 -35.04 -36.67
N ALA A 31 5.51 -34.78 -37.97
CA ALA A 31 5.27 -33.43 -38.50
C ALA A 31 3.92 -32.85 -38.05
N LEU A 32 2.85 -33.65 -38.07
CA LEU A 32 1.53 -33.25 -37.60
C LEU A 32 1.53 -32.96 -36.10
N LEU A 33 2.13 -33.83 -35.28
CA LEU A 33 2.25 -33.61 -33.84
C LEU A 33 3.09 -32.38 -33.51
N SER A 34 4.18 -32.16 -34.25
CA SER A 34 5.03 -30.96 -34.11
C SER A 34 4.27 -29.70 -34.50
N LEU A 35 3.49 -29.73 -35.59
CA LEU A 35 2.64 -28.62 -36.02
C LEU A 35 1.55 -28.34 -34.99
N VAL A 36 0.86 -29.36 -34.48
CA VAL A 36 -0.17 -29.22 -33.44
C VAL A 36 0.43 -28.68 -32.15
N ALA A 37 1.59 -29.19 -31.72
CA ALA A 37 2.30 -28.68 -30.54
C ALA A 37 2.76 -27.23 -30.73
N THR A 38 3.24 -26.87 -31.92
CA THR A 38 3.66 -25.49 -32.24
C THR A 38 2.46 -24.55 -32.29
N LEU A 39 1.35 -24.97 -32.90
CA LEU A 39 0.11 -24.19 -32.93
C LEU A 39 -0.51 -24.07 -31.53
N ALA A 40 -0.50 -25.14 -30.73
CA ALA A 40 -0.94 -25.10 -29.35
C ALA A 40 -0.04 -24.17 -28.51
N PHE A 41 1.28 -24.26 -28.67
CA PHE A 41 2.22 -23.34 -28.02
C PHE A 41 1.97 -21.89 -28.45
N TYR A 42 1.79 -21.64 -29.75
CA TYR A 42 1.45 -20.31 -30.25
C TYR A 42 0.13 -19.82 -29.65
N GLN A 43 -0.95 -20.61 -29.69
CA GLN A 43 -2.26 -20.21 -29.18
C GLN A 43 -2.28 -20.02 -27.66
N LEU A 44 -1.54 -20.83 -26.91
CA LEU A 44 -1.53 -20.79 -25.45
C LEU A 44 -0.54 -19.78 -24.88
N VAL A 45 0.56 -19.49 -25.59
CA VAL A 45 1.66 -18.68 -25.07
C VAL A 45 1.82 -17.35 -25.80
N LEU A 46 1.62 -17.32 -27.13
CA LEU A 46 1.95 -16.19 -28.00
C LEU A 46 0.74 -15.48 -28.60
N ALA A 47 -0.45 -16.08 -28.60
CA ALA A 47 -1.66 -15.45 -29.10
C ALA A 47 -2.25 -14.52 -28.03
N PRO A 48 -2.52 -13.24 -28.34
CA PRO A 48 -3.22 -12.35 -27.42
C PRO A 48 -4.63 -12.88 -27.11
N PRO A 49 -5.08 -12.86 -25.84
CA PRO A 49 -6.42 -13.31 -25.50
C PRO A 49 -7.45 -12.39 -26.14
N SER A 50 -8.59 -12.95 -26.59
CA SER A 50 -9.68 -12.19 -27.20
C SER A 50 -10.26 -11.13 -26.25
N SER A 51 -10.14 -11.34 -24.94
CA SER A 51 -10.51 -10.37 -23.90
C SER A 51 -9.71 -9.06 -23.96
N LEU A 52 -8.50 -9.06 -24.54
CA LEU A 52 -7.67 -7.86 -24.74
C LEU A 52 -8.26 -6.94 -25.81
N ARG A 53 -8.90 -7.51 -26.84
CA ARG A 53 -9.53 -6.76 -27.92
C ARG A 53 -10.96 -7.26 -28.18
N PRO A 54 -11.91 -6.93 -27.27
CA PRO A 54 -13.30 -7.30 -27.44
C PRO A 54 -13.87 -6.71 -28.73
N LYS A 55 -14.72 -7.48 -29.42
CA LYS A 55 -15.33 -7.04 -30.68
C LYS A 55 -16.11 -5.74 -30.46
N GLY A 56 -15.79 -4.71 -31.24
CA GLY A 56 -16.44 -3.40 -31.18
C GLY A 56 -15.88 -2.43 -30.14
N SER A 57 -14.86 -2.81 -29.35
CA SER A 57 -14.25 -1.90 -28.38
C SER A 57 -13.35 -0.87 -29.08
N LYS A 58 -13.47 0.39 -28.67
CA LYS A 58 -12.64 1.54 -29.06
C LYS A 58 -11.46 1.74 -28.10
N ILE A 59 -11.54 1.22 -26.88
CA ILE A 59 -10.42 1.22 -25.92
C ILE A 59 -9.23 0.44 -26.53
N LYS A 60 -8.12 1.15 -26.74
CA LYS A 60 -6.93 0.59 -27.40
C LYS A 60 -6.23 -0.46 -26.51
N PRO A 61 -5.86 -1.63 -27.04
CA PRO A 61 -5.09 -2.63 -26.30
C PRO A 61 -3.62 -2.22 -26.20
N ILE A 62 -2.95 -2.63 -25.12
CA ILE A 62 -1.49 -2.69 -25.03
C ILE A 62 -1.11 -4.17 -25.06
N PHE A 63 -0.40 -4.56 -26.12
CA PHE A 63 0.05 -5.93 -26.28
C PHE A 63 1.28 -6.20 -25.39
N SER A 64 1.30 -7.39 -24.78
CA SER A 64 2.45 -7.87 -24.02
C SER A 64 3.34 -8.72 -24.91
N SER A 65 4.65 -8.69 -24.63
CA SER A 65 5.62 -9.63 -25.18
C SER A 65 5.36 -11.08 -24.72
N PHE A 66 4.66 -11.26 -23.60
CA PHE A 66 4.25 -12.57 -23.06
C PHE A 66 2.74 -12.60 -22.81
N PRO A 67 1.92 -12.86 -23.85
CA PRO A 67 0.46 -12.85 -23.75
C PRO A 67 -0.14 -13.68 -22.62
N LEU A 68 0.44 -14.84 -22.31
CA LEU A 68 0.01 -15.70 -21.19
C LEU A 68 0.10 -14.98 -19.82
N LEU A 69 1.16 -14.21 -19.59
CA LEU A 69 1.33 -13.43 -18.37
C LEU A 69 0.58 -12.09 -18.47
N GLY A 70 0.44 -11.55 -19.67
CA GLY A 70 -0.08 -10.20 -19.87
C GLY A 70 0.99 -9.14 -19.57
N SER A 71 0.58 -7.93 -19.22
CA SER A 71 1.45 -6.74 -19.11
C SER A 71 2.32 -6.76 -17.85
N THR A 72 3.35 -7.61 -17.82
CA THR A 72 4.34 -7.66 -16.73
C THR A 72 5.05 -6.33 -16.51
N GLY A 73 5.30 -5.57 -17.59
CA GLY A 73 5.88 -4.23 -17.54
C GLY A 73 5.12 -3.24 -16.65
N PHE A 74 3.77 -3.35 -16.60
CA PHE A 74 2.93 -2.53 -15.72
C PHE A 74 3.19 -2.79 -14.24
N TYR A 75 3.76 -3.94 -13.89
CA TYR A 75 4.04 -4.29 -12.50
C TYR A 75 5.51 -4.13 -12.12
N SER A 76 6.43 -4.31 -13.07
CA SER A 76 7.86 -4.10 -12.82
C SER A 76 8.25 -2.63 -12.76
N ASP A 77 7.60 -1.79 -13.58
CA ASP A 77 7.78 -0.34 -13.60
C ASP A 77 6.44 0.32 -13.94
N ARG A 78 5.58 0.44 -12.92
CA ARG A 78 4.19 0.88 -13.09
C ARG A 78 4.12 2.32 -13.57
N VAL A 79 4.86 3.21 -12.91
CA VAL A 79 4.86 4.64 -13.25
C VAL A 79 5.43 4.86 -14.65
N GLY A 80 6.58 4.26 -14.98
CA GLY A 80 7.16 4.37 -16.32
C GLY A 80 6.28 3.76 -17.41
N PHE A 81 5.61 2.62 -17.13
CA PHE A 81 4.64 2.03 -18.04
C PHE A 81 3.46 2.97 -18.32
N LEU A 82 2.90 3.59 -17.28
CA LEU A 82 1.77 4.52 -17.43
C LEU A 82 2.18 5.76 -18.22
N ARG A 83 3.31 6.38 -17.87
CA ARG A 83 3.88 7.53 -18.59
C ARG A 83 4.13 7.23 -20.07
N LYS A 84 4.69 6.07 -20.38
CA LYS A 84 4.89 5.61 -21.77
C LYS A 84 3.59 5.55 -22.58
N HIS A 85 2.46 5.21 -21.95
CA HIS A 85 1.21 4.95 -22.66
C HIS A 85 0.18 6.09 -22.58
N PHE A 86 0.35 7.02 -21.64
CA PHE A 86 -0.56 8.15 -21.39
C PHE A 86 0.11 9.53 -21.50
N GLY A 87 1.44 9.59 -21.59
CA GLY A 87 2.25 10.80 -21.50
C GLY A 87 2.55 11.20 -20.05
N ASP A 88 3.35 12.26 -19.89
CA ASP A 88 3.80 12.79 -18.60
C ASP A 88 2.84 13.88 -18.12
N PRO A 89 2.06 13.67 -17.03
CA PRO A 89 0.99 14.57 -16.59
C PRO A 89 1.44 16.02 -16.36
N GLU A 90 2.71 16.21 -16.01
CA GLU A 90 3.33 17.51 -15.80
C GLU A 90 3.63 18.29 -17.09
N SER A 91 3.45 17.68 -18.26
CA SER A 91 3.87 18.24 -19.54
C SER A 91 2.75 18.21 -20.59
N SER A 92 3.01 18.86 -21.73
CA SER A 92 2.12 18.82 -22.90
C SER A 92 2.03 17.45 -23.58
N SER A 93 2.89 16.47 -23.21
CA SER A 93 2.82 15.11 -23.74
C SER A 93 1.63 14.31 -23.19
N PHE A 94 1.06 14.74 -22.06
CA PHE A 94 -0.06 14.05 -21.43
C PHE A 94 -1.34 14.14 -22.25
N HIS A 95 -1.85 12.98 -22.66
CA HIS A 95 -3.06 12.87 -23.46
C HIS A 95 -4.15 12.01 -22.79
N GLY A 96 -3.85 11.35 -21.66
CA GLY A 96 -4.81 10.58 -20.87
C GLY A 96 -5.60 9.52 -21.67
N GLY A 97 -6.80 9.21 -21.17
CA GLY A 97 -7.78 8.30 -21.76
C GLY A 97 -7.76 6.90 -21.15
N ALA A 98 -8.14 5.90 -21.96
CA ALA A 98 -8.22 4.50 -21.53
C ALA A 98 -7.31 3.57 -22.35
N ARG A 99 -6.78 2.53 -21.70
CA ARG A 99 -6.02 1.44 -22.34
C ARG A 99 -6.42 0.09 -21.76
N ARG A 100 -6.51 -0.95 -22.58
CA ARG A 100 -6.78 -2.30 -22.09
C ARG A 100 -5.49 -3.12 -22.05
N ILE A 101 -5.24 -3.76 -20.91
CA ILE A 101 -4.16 -4.71 -20.70
C ILE A 101 -4.74 -6.06 -20.28
N THR A 102 -3.89 -7.07 -20.22
CA THR A 102 -4.20 -8.31 -19.49
C THR A 102 -3.21 -8.51 -18.35
N VAL A 103 -3.69 -9.19 -17.31
CA VAL A 103 -2.88 -9.69 -16.20
C VAL A 103 -3.31 -11.14 -16.00
N ARG A 104 -2.53 -12.09 -16.52
CA ARG A 104 -2.93 -13.49 -16.67
C ARG A 104 -4.22 -13.59 -17.50
N ASP A 105 -5.23 -14.23 -16.93
CA ASP A 105 -6.60 -14.39 -17.43
C ASP A 105 -7.46 -13.12 -17.30
N SER A 106 -6.97 -12.09 -16.60
CA SER A 106 -7.78 -10.95 -16.17
C SER A 106 -7.62 -9.75 -17.10
N PRO A 107 -8.65 -9.32 -17.84
CA PRO A 107 -8.64 -8.06 -18.57
C PRO A 107 -8.73 -6.86 -17.61
N VAL A 108 -7.86 -5.88 -17.80
CA VAL A 108 -7.82 -4.65 -16.99
C VAL A 108 -7.89 -3.42 -17.90
N VAL A 109 -8.80 -2.50 -17.62
CA VAL A 109 -8.91 -1.20 -18.28
C VAL A 109 -8.21 -0.15 -17.40
N LEU A 110 -7.07 0.33 -17.86
CA LEU A 110 -6.33 1.43 -17.25
C LEU A 110 -6.94 2.77 -17.69
N LEU A 111 -7.13 3.68 -16.75
CA LEU A 111 -7.71 5.01 -16.92
C LEU A 111 -6.74 6.09 -16.43
N ALA A 112 -6.68 7.22 -17.15
CA ALA A 112 -5.87 8.37 -16.80
C ALA A 112 -6.49 9.69 -17.25
N GLY A 113 -6.53 10.68 -16.34
CA GLY A 113 -6.76 12.09 -16.65
C GLY A 113 -8.18 12.53 -17.05
N ASP A 114 -9.06 11.62 -17.47
CA ASP A 114 -10.43 11.96 -17.84
C ASP A 114 -11.33 12.04 -16.58
N LYS A 115 -11.96 13.21 -16.38
CA LYS A 115 -12.75 13.50 -15.19
C LYS A 115 -14.05 12.68 -15.12
N ASP A 116 -14.68 12.39 -16.25
CA ASP A 116 -15.95 11.64 -16.29
C ASP A 116 -15.69 10.14 -16.07
N ASP A 117 -14.60 9.62 -16.62
CA ASP A 117 -14.12 8.27 -16.34
C ASP A 117 -13.69 8.14 -14.86
N ALA A 118 -13.02 9.16 -14.31
CA ALA A 118 -12.70 9.21 -12.89
C ALA A 118 -13.98 9.16 -12.04
N LYS A 119 -14.97 10.00 -12.34
CA LYS A 119 -16.28 9.96 -11.65
C LYS A 119 -16.90 8.58 -11.72
N THR A 120 -16.95 7.97 -12.89
CA THR A 120 -17.47 6.62 -13.04
C THR A 120 -16.70 5.63 -12.17
N PHE A 121 -15.36 5.69 -12.17
CA PHE A 121 -14.52 4.79 -11.39
C PHE A 121 -14.77 4.90 -9.88
N PHE A 122 -14.95 6.11 -9.34
CA PHE A 122 -15.10 6.34 -7.89
C PHE A 122 -16.54 6.28 -7.38
N TYR A 123 -17.55 6.47 -8.24
CA TYR A 123 -18.97 6.54 -7.85
C TYR A 123 -19.83 5.35 -8.30
N SER A 124 -19.28 4.38 -9.04
CA SER A 124 -20.06 3.20 -9.49
C SER A 124 -20.17 2.10 -8.43
N ARG A 125 -21.40 1.65 -8.12
CA ARG A 125 -21.66 0.68 -7.01
C ARG A 125 -21.21 -0.74 -7.33
N THR A 126 -21.10 -1.02 -8.61
CA THR A 126 -20.70 -2.31 -9.16
C THR A 126 -19.19 -2.51 -9.14
N LEU A 127 -18.41 -1.44 -8.89
CA LEU A 127 -16.96 -1.47 -8.82
C LEU A 127 -16.48 -1.79 -7.41
N LYS A 128 -15.95 -3.01 -7.21
CA LYS A 128 -15.53 -3.53 -5.90
C LYS A 128 -14.01 -3.40 -5.70
N PHE A 129 -13.60 -2.81 -4.58
CA PHE A 129 -12.19 -2.61 -4.21
C PHE A 129 -11.48 -3.90 -3.79
N THR A 130 -11.96 -4.56 -2.73
CA THR A 130 -11.25 -5.67 -2.09
C THR A 130 -11.05 -6.86 -3.02
N GLN A 131 -12.09 -7.20 -3.80
CA GLN A 131 -12.03 -8.27 -4.79
C GLN A 131 -11.00 -7.96 -5.90
N ALA A 132 -10.83 -6.69 -6.27
CA ALA A 132 -9.82 -6.27 -7.24
C ALA A 132 -8.41 -6.49 -6.70
N TYR A 133 -8.16 -6.02 -5.48
CA TYR A 133 -6.86 -6.13 -4.84
C TYR A 133 -6.46 -7.59 -4.59
N ARG A 134 -7.42 -8.48 -4.29
CA ARG A 134 -7.13 -9.92 -4.13
C ARG A 134 -6.59 -10.58 -5.40
N LYS A 135 -7.05 -10.17 -6.58
CA LYS A 135 -6.64 -10.76 -7.87
C LYS A 135 -5.47 -10.03 -8.52
N LEU A 136 -5.47 -8.69 -8.46
CA LEU A 136 -4.52 -7.84 -9.17
C LEU A 136 -3.33 -7.40 -8.33
N LEU A 137 -3.34 -7.67 -7.03
CA LEU A 137 -2.22 -7.43 -6.15
C LEU A 137 -2.05 -8.66 -5.24
N SER A 138 -0.81 -8.95 -4.87
CA SER A 138 -0.52 -9.92 -3.81
C SER A 138 -0.97 -9.29 -2.49
N GLY A 139 -2.26 -9.37 -2.18
CA GLY A 139 -2.83 -8.85 -0.94
C GLY A 139 -2.43 -9.67 0.28
N LEU A 140 -3.14 -9.45 1.39
CA LEU A 140 -3.06 -10.30 2.57
C LEU A 140 -3.38 -11.77 2.22
N PRO A 141 -2.66 -12.76 2.80
CA PRO A 141 -3.08 -14.15 2.76
C PRO A 141 -4.51 -14.28 3.29
N SER A 142 -5.41 -14.93 2.54
CA SER A 142 -6.84 -14.98 2.90
C SER A 142 -7.07 -15.55 4.30
N GLU A 143 -6.23 -16.50 4.71
CA GLU A 143 -6.36 -17.29 5.94
C GLU A 143 -6.24 -16.47 7.21
N ILE A 144 -5.65 -15.27 7.14
CA ILE A 144 -5.47 -14.35 8.28
C ILE A 144 -6.42 -13.15 8.23
N THR A 145 -7.34 -13.13 7.26
CA THR A 145 -8.34 -12.07 7.10
C THR A 145 -9.74 -12.54 7.48
N SER A 146 -10.66 -11.60 7.69
CA SER A 146 -12.06 -11.91 8.00
C SER A 146 -12.77 -12.71 6.90
N SER A 147 -12.33 -12.64 5.64
CA SER A 147 -12.94 -13.41 4.55
C SER A 147 -12.64 -14.92 4.59
N ALA A 148 -11.78 -15.37 5.50
CA ALA A 148 -11.63 -16.80 5.78
C ALA A 148 -12.81 -17.39 6.55
N ILE A 149 -13.58 -16.57 7.27
CA ILE A 149 -14.65 -17.02 8.18
C ILE A 149 -16.03 -16.49 7.79
N MET A 150 -16.13 -15.61 6.78
CA MET A 150 -17.39 -15.07 6.29
C MET A 150 -17.28 -14.60 4.82
N ASP A 151 -18.43 -14.32 4.21
CA ASP A 151 -18.52 -13.71 2.88
C ASP A 151 -17.74 -12.38 2.79
N GLN A 152 -17.14 -12.09 1.63
CA GLN A 152 -16.29 -10.92 1.45
C GLN A 152 -17.04 -9.59 1.60
N ASP A 153 -18.26 -9.46 1.07
CA ASP A 153 -19.03 -8.22 1.19
C ASP A 153 -19.44 -7.99 2.66
N LYS A 154 -19.77 -9.06 3.39
CA LYS A 154 -20.01 -9.01 4.84
C LYS A 154 -18.74 -8.64 5.63
N ALA A 155 -17.60 -9.24 5.29
CA ALA A 155 -16.31 -8.93 5.90
C ALA A 155 -15.95 -7.45 5.72
N ASP A 156 -16.10 -6.92 4.49
CA ASP A 156 -15.84 -5.53 4.16
C ASP A 156 -16.78 -4.56 4.90
N GLN A 157 -18.07 -4.94 5.04
CA GLN A 157 -19.04 -4.17 5.80
C GLN A 157 -18.67 -4.10 7.29
N MET A 158 -18.50 -5.27 7.93
CA MET A 158 -18.16 -5.34 9.35
C MET A 158 -16.83 -4.63 9.64
N PHE A 159 -15.83 -4.80 8.77
CA PHE A 159 -14.56 -4.10 8.92
C PHE A 159 -14.74 -2.58 8.95
N ARG A 160 -15.52 -1.99 8.03
CA ARG A 160 -15.78 -0.54 8.02
C ARG A 160 -16.54 -0.08 9.26
N GLU A 161 -17.53 -0.85 9.72
CA GLU A 161 -18.32 -0.52 10.90
C GLU A 161 -17.47 -0.51 12.16
N HIS A 162 -16.71 -1.58 12.40
CA HIS A 162 -15.83 -1.70 13.57
C HIS A 162 -14.62 -0.76 13.52
N LEU A 163 -14.09 -0.48 12.33
CA LEU A 163 -13.02 0.52 12.18
C LEU A 163 -13.52 1.90 12.60
N LYS A 164 -14.73 2.31 12.19
CA LYS A 164 -15.34 3.58 12.62
C LYS A 164 -15.54 3.65 14.13
N GLN A 165 -15.86 2.53 14.78
CA GLN A 165 -15.96 2.48 16.24
C GLN A 165 -14.60 2.63 16.90
N ALA A 166 -13.58 1.93 16.40
CA ALA A 166 -12.20 1.99 16.91
C ALA A 166 -11.62 3.41 16.87
N ILE A 167 -11.95 4.18 15.83
CA ILE A 167 -11.48 5.56 15.60
C ILE A 167 -12.55 6.63 15.91
N ARG A 168 -13.54 6.31 16.76
CA ARG A 168 -14.55 7.31 17.17
C ARG A 168 -13.90 8.43 17.98
N GLY A 169 -14.49 9.62 17.95
CA GLY A 169 -13.91 10.83 18.54
C GLY A 169 -13.52 10.67 20.01
N GLU A 170 -14.39 10.07 20.84
CA GLU A 170 -14.08 9.81 22.25
C GLU A 170 -12.81 8.98 22.45
N ARG A 171 -12.59 7.94 21.62
CA ARG A 171 -11.38 7.12 21.68
C ARG A 171 -10.17 7.89 21.19
N LEU A 172 -10.29 8.62 20.08
CA LEU A 172 -9.20 9.45 19.56
C LEU A 172 -8.76 10.53 20.55
N ALA A 173 -9.70 11.13 21.29
CA ALA A 173 -9.38 12.10 22.34
C ALA A 173 -8.53 11.48 23.47
N LYS A 174 -8.85 10.25 23.89
CA LYS A 174 -8.06 9.51 24.88
C LYS A 174 -6.69 9.09 24.35
N LEU A 175 -6.60 8.77 23.06
CA LEU A 175 -5.38 8.27 22.42
C LEU A 175 -4.39 9.36 22.01
N ALA A 176 -4.87 10.59 21.72
CA ALA A 176 -4.02 11.70 21.30
C ALA A 176 -2.82 11.99 22.24
N PRO A 177 -2.97 12.07 23.58
CA PRO A 177 -1.82 12.24 24.48
C PRO A 177 -0.84 11.06 24.43
N LEU A 178 -1.35 9.83 24.26
CA LEU A 178 -0.51 8.63 24.17
C LEU A 178 0.31 8.57 22.87
N MET A 179 -0.18 9.16 21.77
CA MET A 179 0.59 9.32 20.54
C MET A 179 1.78 10.29 20.75
N CYS A 180 1.59 11.34 21.54
CA CYS A 180 2.71 12.19 21.96
C CYS A 180 3.72 11.38 22.77
N ASP A 181 3.27 10.60 23.76
CA ASP A 181 4.14 9.73 24.57
C ASP A 181 4.91 8.71 23.72
N ASP A 182 4.24 8.08 22.76
CA ASP A 182 4.88 7.15 21.82
C ASP A 182 6.00 7.86 21.03
N THR A 183 5.74 9.08 20.55
CA THR A 183 6.76 9.89 19.84
C THR A 183 7.92 10.26 20.76
N ILE A 184 7.65 10.72 21.98
CA ILE A 184 8.68 11.07 22.97
C ILE A 184 9.54 9.85 23.29
N ARG A 185 8.92 8.68 23.49
CA ARG A 185 9.62 7.42 23.79
C ARG A 185 10.54 7.04 22.64
N ALA A 186 10.06 7.09 21.40
CA ALA A 186 10.86 6.80 20.22
C ALA A 186 12.02 7.79 20.04
N VAL A 187 11.80 9.08 20.27
CA VAL A 187 12.85 10.10 20.17
C VAL A 187 13.89 9.94 21.28
N LYS A 188 13.48 9.64 22.53
CA LYS A 188 14.40 9.37 23.64
C LYS A 188 15.27 8.13 23.42
N ALA A 189 14.81 7.18 22.61
CA ALA A 189 15.59 5.99 22.24
C ALA A 189 16.67 6.26 21.18
N ILE A 190 16.72 7.45 20.57
CA ILE A 190 17.79 7.82 19.62
C ILE A 190 19.12 7.92 20.40
N PRO A 191 20.19 7.21 19.99
CA PRO A 191 21.45 7.15 20.74
C PRO A 191 22.07 8.51 21.09
N ASP A 192 21.93 9.49 20.20
CA ASP A 192 22.50 10.83 20.36
C ASP A 192 21.54 11.83 21.04
N TRP A 193 20.33 11.42 21.43
CA TRP A 193 19.33 12.32 21.99
C TRP A 193 19.79 13.04 23.26
N SER A 194 20.49 12.31 24.15
CA SER A 194 21.03 12.86 25.40
C SER A 194 22.11 13.92 25.17
N LYS A 195 22.78 13.90 24.02
CA LYS A 195 23.83 14.87 23.62
C LYS A 195 23.26 16.20 23.15
N GLY A 196 21.94 16.30 22.96
CA GLY A 196 21.25 17.50 22.49
C GLY A 196 21.41 17.79 20.99
N LYS A 197 22.22 17.00 20.27
CA LYS A 197 22.34 17.04 18.81
C LYS A 197 22.83 15.70 18.30
N GLY A 198 22.43 15.32 17.09
CA GLY A 198 22.77 14.01 16.54
C GLY A 198 22.17 13.76 15.17
N THR A 199 22.05 12.49 14.83
CA THR A 199 21.47 12.04 13.56
C THR A 199 20.29 11.10 13.76
N ILE A 200 19.37 11.10 12.79
CA ILE A 200 18.20 10.23 12.75
C ILE A 200 18.14 9.58 11.37
N ASP A 201 18.01 8.25 11.34
CA ASP A 201 17.50 7.58 10.16
C ASP A 201 15.97 7.74 10.15
N PRO A 202 15.40 8.45 9.16
CA PRO A 202 13.98 8.79 9.16
C PRO A 202 13.10 7.54 9.01
N LYS A 203 13.54 6.50 8.32
CA LYS A 203 12.80 5.23 8.21
C LYS A 203 12.85 4.47 9.53
N ALA A 204 14.03 4.37 10.15
CA ALA A 204 14.20 3.68 11.42
C ALA A 204 13.41 4.33 12.57
N LEU A 205 13.20 5.65 12.52
CA LEU A 205 12.34 6.35 13.47
C LEU A 205 10.85 6.15 13.16
N THR A 206 10.43 6.45 11.93
CA THR A 206 8.99 6.55 11.61
C THR A 206 8.30 5.19 11.50
N PHE A 207 8.95 4.17 10.96
CA PHE A 207 8.27 2.89 10.66
C PHE A 207 7.84 2.14 11.93
N PRO A 208 8.71 1.95 12.94
CA PRO A 208 8.32 1.31 14.19
C PRO A 208 7.35 2.17 15.02
N LEU A 209 7.56 3.49 15.05
CA LEU A 209 6.74 4.41 15.83
C LEU A 209 5.27 4.42 15.36
N LEU A 210 5.05 4.61 14.06
CA LEU A 210 3.69 4.66 13.51
C LEU A 210 3.04 3.26 13.55
N PHE A 211 3.82 2.17 13.46
CA PHE A 211 3.31 0.82 13.74
C PHE A 211 2.77 0.72 15.19
N CYS A 212 3.49 1.29 16.17
CA CYS A 212 3.06 1.32 17.57
C CYS A 212 1.79 2.14 17.81
N MET A 213 1.71 3.36 17.26
CA MET A 213 0.52 4.21 17.36
C MET A 213 -0.72 3.55 16.72
N SER A 214 -0.53 2.93 15.55
CA SER A 214 -1.57 2.17 14.88
C SER A 214 -1.99 0.96 15.71
N MET A 215 -1.06 0.17 16.26
CA MET A 215 -1.39 -0.95 17.15
C MET A 215 -2.20 -0.50 18.36
N ARG A 216 -1.82 0.61 19.00
CA ARG A 216 -2.52 1.16 20.15
C ARG A 216 -3.95 1.55 19.81
N THR A 217 -4.15 2.09 18.62
CA THR A 217 -5.44 2.63 18.20
C THR A 217 -6.40 1.55 17.72
N VAL A 218 -5.97 0.71 16.77
CA VAL A 218 -6.85 -0.28 16.11
C VAL A 218 -6.67 -1.70 16.63
N GLY A 219 -5.78 -1.91 17.61
CA GLY A 219 -5.48 -3.23 18.18
C GLY A 219 -5.34 -3.20 19.69
N PHE A 220 -4.14 -3.53 20.15
CA PHE A 220 -3.82 -3.84 21.54
C PHE A 220 -3.09 -2.66 22.19
N ALA A 221 -3.70 -2.04 23.20
CA ALA A 221 -3.07 -0.92 23.91
C ALA A 221 -1.91 -1.38 24.81
N ASP A 222 -2.09 -2.49 25.54
CA ASP A 222 -1.09 -3.08 26.45
C ASP A 222 0.20 -3.54 25.73
N LEU A 223 0.07 -4.09 24.52
CA LEU A 223 1.22 -4.52 23.72
C LEU A 223 2.01 -3.30 23.23
N SER A 224 1.35 -2.19 22.91
CA SER A 224 1.99 -0.95 22.48
C SER A 224 2.90 -0.31 23.54
N ASP A 225 2.69 -0.64 24.82
CA ASP A 225 3.56 -0.19 25.91
C ASP A 225 4.80 -1.07 26.13
N GLN A 226 4.97 -2.14 25.33
CA GLN A 226 6.07 -3.10 25.42
C GLN A 226 6.98 -3.00 24.18
N PRO A 227 8.11 -2.26 24.24
CA PRO A 227 8.96 -2.00 23.08
C PRO A 227 9.46 -3.26 22.35
N GLU A 228 9.87 -4.27 23.11
CA GLU A 228 10.41 -5.53 22.57
C GLU A 228 9.33 -6.32 21.81
N VAL A 229 8.11 -6.35 22.34
CA VAL A 229 6.95 -6.98 21.68
C VAL A 229 6.59 -6.22 20.41
N MET A 230 6.61 -4.89 20.47
CA MET A 230 6.31 -4.04 19.31
C MET A 230 7.35 -4.20 18.20
N GLU A 231 8.63 -4.32 18.55
CA GLU A 231 9.70 -4.60 17.60
C GLU A 231 9.50 -5.96 16.91
N GLU A 232 9.15 -7.00 17.68
CA GLU A 232 8.87 -8.33 17.12
C GLU A 232 7.68 -8.32 16.16
N LEU A 233 6.54 -7.74 16.58
CA LEU A 233 5.33 -7.65 15.77
C LEU A 233 5.54 -6.80 14.50
N ALA A 234 6.24 -5.67 14.61
CA ALA A 234 6.64 -4.86 13.47
C ALA A 234 7.58 -5.65 12.54
N GLY A 235 8.50 -6.44 13.09
CA GLY A 235 9.37 -7.33 12.33
C GLY A 235 8.60 -8.32 11.47
N TYR A 236 7.58 -9.00 12.02
CA TYR A 236 6.72 -9.89 11.24
C TYR A 236 5.93 -9.15 10.16
N TYR A 237 5.37 -7.98 10.50
CA TYR A 237 4.64 -7.16 9.55
C TYR A 237 5.52 -6.73 8.38
N TRP A 238 6.70 -6.15 8.64
CA TRP A 238 7.59 -5.68 7.58
C TRP A 238 8.24 -6.81 6.79
N ALA A 239 8.50 -7.97 7.41
CA ALA A 239 8.94 -9.16 6.67
C ALA A 239 7.87 -9.65 5.69
N MET A 240 6.59 -9.57 6.08
CA MET A 240 5.47 -9.89 5.20
C MET A 240 5.32 -8.86 4.08
N GLU A 241 5.40 -7.56 4.39
CA GLU A 241 5.29 -6.48 3.41
C GLU A 241 6.42 -6.48 2.39
N ASN A 242 7.67 -6.58 2.85
CA ASN A 242 8.85 -6.59 1.98
C ASN A 242 8.95 -7.86 1.12
N ALA A 243 8.26 -8.94 1.52
CA ALA A 243 8.15 -10.15 0.71
C ALA A 243 7.11 -10.01 -0.42
N SER A 244 6.31 -8.94 -0.45
CA SER A 244 5.40 -8.66 -1.57
C SER A 244 6.19 -8.26 -2.82
N SER A 245 6.26 -9.18 -3.78
CA SER A 245 6.83 -8.92 -5.12
C SER A 245 5.72 -8.91 -6.16
N TYR A 246 5.90 -8.17 -7.26
CA TYR A 246 4.96 -8.29 -8.37
C TYR A 246 4.84 -9.73 -8.90
N TRP A 247 5.91 -10.53 -8.80
CA TRP A 247 5.85 -11.94 -9.18
C TRP A 247 4.83 -12.73 -8.38
N SER A 248 4.62 -12.38 -7.11
CA SER A 248 3.57 -13.01 -6.29
C SER A 248 2.15 -12.65 -6.74
N THR A 249 1.98 -11.61 -7.58
CA THR A 249 0.69 -11.32 -8.25
C THR A 249 0.45 -12.28 -9.42
N PHE A 250 1.49 -12.63 -10.18
CA PHE A 250 1.39 -13.57 -11.31
C PHE A 250 1.36 -15.03 -10.86
N PHE A 251 2.02 -15.34 -9.75
CA PHE A 251 2.28 -16.70 -9.30
C PHE A 251 1.95 -16.86 -7.82
N THR A 252 0.68 -16.69 -7.49
CA THR A 252 0.16 -16.73 -6.12
C THR A 252 0.41 -18.05 -5.41
N ASP A 253 0.38 -19.17 -6.15
CA ASP A 253 0.43 -20.52 -5.59
C ASP A 253 1.82 -21.18 -5.70
N LEU A 254 2.79 -20.49 -6.31
CA LEU A 254 4.16 -21.02 -6.42
C LEU A 254 4.94 -20.75 -5.12
N PRO A 255 5.68 -21.76 -4.60
CA PRO A 255 6.39 -21.68 -3.33
C PRO A 255 7.72 -20.91 -3.44
N PHE A 256 7.69 -19.73 -4.06
CA PHE A 256 8.85 -18.83 -4.07
C PHE A 256 9.23 -18.43 -2.64
N ARG A 257 10.52 -18.10 -2.46
CA ARG A 257 11.04 -17.64 -1.16
C ARG A 257 10.20 -16.48 -0.61
N SER A 258 9.89 -15.50 -1.45
CA SER A 258 9.02 -14.37 -1.12
C SER A 258 7.61 -14.80 -0.69
N SER A 259 6.94 -15.66 -1.47
CA SER A 259 5.61 -16.18 -1.12
C SER A 259 5.62 -16.94 0.22
N ARG A 260 6.67 -17.72 0.47
CA ARG A 260 6.85 -18.45 1.73
C ARG A 260 7.07 -17.50 2.91
N THR A 261 8.01 -16.57 2.79
CA THR A 261 8.27 -15.55 3.82
C THR A 261 7.02 -14.75 4.14
N LYS A 262 6.26 -14.33 3.12
CA LYS A 262 4.99 -13.62 3.30
C LYS A 262 4.00 -14.45 4.12
N LYS A 263 3.79 -15.71 3.76
CA LYS A 263 2.88 -16.62 4.47
C LYS A 263 3.33 -16.88 5.89
N GLU A 264 4.60 -17.25 6.10
CA GLU A 264 5.15 -17.57 7.41
C GLU A 264 5.12 -16.36 8.35
N SER A 265 5.53 -15.19 7.89
CA SER A 265 5.50 -13.97 8.70
C SER A 265 4.07 -13.53 9.02
N GLY A 266 3.14 -13.64 8.06
CA GLY A 266 1.71 -13.41 8.32
C GLY A 266 1.12 -14.35 9.36
N GLN A 267 1.50 -15.64 9.32
CA GLN A 267 1.09 -16.63 10.32
C GLN A 267 1.69 -16.34 11.70
N LYS A 268 2.96 -15.93 11.77
CA LYS A 268 3.61 -15.54 13.04
C LYS A 268 2.94 -14.32 13.66
N LEU A 269 2.66 -13.28 12.87
CA LEU A 269 1.93 -12.10 13.32
C LEU A 269 0.53 -12.50 13.84
N PHE A 270 -0.22 -13.27 13.06
CA PHE A 270 -1.56 -13.72 13.43
C PHE A 270 -1.54 -14.57 14.71
N ALA A 271 -0.58 -15.48 14.85
CA ALA A 271 -0.44 -16.33 16.03
C ALA A 271 -0.05 -15.55 17.29
N ALA A 272 0.86 -14.57 17.17
CA ALA A 272 1.27 -13.74 18.30
C ALA A 272 0.10 -12.89 18.83
N LEU A 273 -0.64 -12.23 17.94
CA LEU A 273 -1.85 -11.48 18.30
C LEU A 273 -2.97 -12.40 18.83
N GLY A 274 -3.12 -13.58 18.22
CA GLY A 274 -4.03 -14.62 18.69
C GLY A 274 -3.75 -15.04 20.12
N LYS A 275 -2.48 -15.35 20.43
CA LYS A 275 -2.05 -15.71 21.79
C LYS A 275 -2.43 -14.63 22.81
N ALA A 276 -2.21 -13.35 22.47
CA ALA A 276 -2.59 -12.24 23.33
C ALA A 276 -4.11 -12.16 23.54
N ALA A 277 -4.91 -12.20 22.47
CA ALA A 277 -6.36 -12.11 22.55
C ALA A 277 -7.00 -13.29 23.31
N TYR A 278 -6.57 -14.53 23.02
CA TYR A 278 -7.10 -15.72 23.71
C TYR A 278 -6.71 -15.76 25.18
N ARG A 279 -5.51 -15.28 25.54
CA ARG A 279 -5.11 -15.11 26.94
C ARG A 279 -6.07 -14.17 27.67
N ARG A 280 -6.40 -13.01 27.08
CA ARG A 280 -7.33 -12.06 27.70
C ARG A 280 -8.69 -12.68 27.98
N VAL A 281 -9.23 -13.45 27.04
CA VAL A 281 -10.51 -14.17 27.24
C VAL A 281 -10.41 -15.21 28.35
N ALA A 282 -9.32 -15.99 28.39
CA ALA A 282 -9.14 -17.05 29.38
C ALA A 282 -8.93 -16.51 30.81
N GLU A 283 -8.22 -15.39 30.93
CA GLU A 283 -7.85 -14.79 32.21
C GLU A 283 -8.86 -13.70 32.67
N GLY A 284 -9.83 -13.32 31.84
CA GLY A 284 -10.78 -12.25 32.14
C GLY A 284 -10.14 -10.87 32.21
N VAL A 285 -9.07 -10.63 31.42
CA VAL A 285 -8.36 -9.36 31.37
C VAL A 285 -9.24 -8.31 30.70
N VAL A 286 -9.43 -7.18 31.38
CA VAL A 286 -10.21 -6.03 30.90
C VAL A 286 -9.23 -4.93 30.48
N GLU A 287 -9.35 -4.46 29.24
CA GLU A 287 -8.55 -3.37 28.67
C GLU A 287 -9.49 -2.36 27.98
N ASP A 288 -9.17 -1.06 27.98
CA ASP A 288 -9.89 -0.06 27.17
C ASP A 288 -9.26 0.05 25.78
N ASP A 289 -9.40 -1.01 24.97
CA ASP A 289 -8.86 -1.05 23.62
C ASP A 289 -9.82 -1.64 22.58
N THR A 290 -9.37 -1.67 21.32
CA THR A 290 -10.22 -2.08 20.20
C THR A 290 -10.46 -3.59 20.23
N VAL A 291 -9.54 -4.38 20.76
CA VAL A 291 -9.70 -5.84 20.88
C VAL A 291 -10.74 -6.17 21.95
N ALA A 292 -10.65 -5.54 23.12
CA ALA A 292 -11.64 -5.70 24.18
C ALA A 292 -13.04 -5.27 23.70
N MET A 293 -13.14 -4.10 23.05
CA MET A 293 -14.40 -3.62 22.45
C MET A 293 -15.06 -4.67 21.54
N LEU A 294 -14.29 -5.36 20.70
CA LEU A 294 -14.84 -6.37 19.78
C LEU A 294 -15.23 -7.68 20.51
N ILE A 295 -14.45 -8.08 21.51
CA ILE A 295 -14.74 -9.26 22.31
C ILE A 295 -16.02 -9.04 23.15
N ASP A 296 -16.16 -7.87 23.76
CA ASP A 296 -17.31 -7.50 24.59
C ASP A 296 -18.63 -7.42 23.79
N GLN A 297 -18.52 -7.10 22.49
CA GLN A 297 -19.65 -7.17 21.55
C GLN A 297 -20.03 -8.60 21.14
N GLY A 298 -19.34 -9.62 21.65
CA GLY A 298 -19.60 -11.03 21.35
C GLY A 298 -19.04 -11.50 20.00
N LEU A 299 -18.13 -10.75 19.38
CA LEU A 299 -17.53 -11.13 18.08
C LEU A 299 -16.41 -12.17 18.23
N GLY A 300 -15.86 -12.30 19.43
CA GLY A 300 -14.85 -13.29 19.79
C GLY A 300 -13.42 -12.93 19.37
N ALA A 301 -12.44 -13.62 19.97
CA ALA A 301 -11.02 -13.35 19.78
C ALA A 301 -10.53 -13.57 18.33
N ASP A 302 -11.02 -14.60 17.64
CA ASP A 302 -10.62 -14.87 16.24
C ASP A 302 -10.98 -13.70 15.32
N TYR A 303 -12.21 -13.17 15.41
CA TYR A 303 -12.61 -12.01 14.62
C TYR A 303 -11.80 -10.77 15.00
N ALA A 304 -11.62 -10.52 16.31
CA ALA A 304 -10.85 -9.37 16.77
C ALA A 304 -9.43 -9.37 16.20
N VAL A 305 -8.74 -10.52 16.21
CA VAL A 305 -7.37 -10.64 15.66
C VAL A 305 -7.35 -10.42 14.14
N ARG A 306 -8.30 -10.99 13.40
CA ARG A 306 -8.43 -10.77 11.94
C ARG A 306 -8.71 -9.30 11.60
N PHE A 307 -9.50 -8.64 12.43
CA PHE A 307 -9.76 -7.20 12.33
C PHE A 307 -8.47 -6.40 12.56
N VAL A 308 -7.68 -6.72 13.61
CA VAL A 308 -6.41 -6.04 13.88
C VAL A 308 -5.45 -6.20 12.71
N VAL A 309 -5.22 -7.42 12.22
CA VAL A 309 -4.34 -7.67 11.06
C VAL A 309 -4.79 -6.86 9.84
N SER A 310 -6.09 -6.86 9.53
CA SER A 310 -6.63 -6.09 8.41
C SER A 310 -6.45 -4.57 8.59
N SER A 311 -6.61 -4.08 9.82
CA SER A 311 -6.47 -2.66 10.16
C SER A 311 -5.02 -2.19 10.09
N LEU A 312 -4.05 -2.99 10.54
CA LEU A 312 -2.61 -2.68 10.46
C LEU A 312 -2.16 -2.51 9.00
N PHE A 313 -2.66 -3.37 8.10
CA PHE A 313 -2.39 -3.24 6.65
C PHE A 313 -2.96 -1.97 6.04
N ALA A 314 -4.11 -1.51 6.53
CA ALA A 314 -4.75 -0.29 6.05
C ALA A 314 -4.06 0.98 6.60
N ALA A 315 -3.60 0.95 7.85
CA ALA A 315 -3.11 2.13 8.55
C ALA A 315 -1.62 2.44 8.29
N ILE A 316 -0.77 1.43 8.21
CA ILE A 316 0.66 1.63 8.48
C ILE A 316 1.41 2.16 7.28
N ILE A 317 1.32 1.52 6.11
CA ILE A 317 2.17 1.81 4.95
C ILE A 317 2.06 3.28 4.51
N ASN A 318 0.84 3.82 4.50
CA ASN A 318 0.64 5.20 4.06
C ASN A 318 1.07 6.20 5.14
N SER A 319 0.65 6.03 6.40
CA SER A 319 1.03 6.94 7.47
C SER A 319 2.55 6.98 7.69
N THR A 320 3.24 5.84 7.68
CA THR A 320 4.70 5.79 7.85
C THR A 320 5.41 6.54 6.73
N SER A 321 5.05 6.29 5.46
CA SER A 321 5.62 7.02 4.32
C SER A 321 5.32 8.51 4.41
N MET A 322 4.08 8.91 4.70
CA MET A 322 3.72 10.34 4.79
C MET A 322 4.50 11.05 5.89
N SER A 323 4.56 10.48 7.09
CA SER A 323 5.32 11.01 8.23
C SER A 323 6.82 11.14 7.90
N MET A 324 7.40 10.11 7.26
CA MET A 324 8.80 10.15 6.81
C MET A 324 9.04 11.28 5.81
N TRP A 325 8.20 11.40 4.77
CA TRP A 325 8.36 12.43 3.75
C TRP A 325 8.11 13.84 4.27
N ILE A 326 7.18 14.03 5.20
CA ILE A 326 6.98 15.32 5.89
C ILE A 326 8.26 15.74 6.61
N LEU A 327 8.90 14.84 7.36
CA LEU A 327 10.19 15.14 8.01
C LEU A 327 11.27 15.50 6.98
N LEU A 328 11.36 14.74 5.89
CA LEU A 328 12.35 14.98 4.84
C LEU A 328 12.15 16.32 4.14
N TYR A 329 10.90 16.67 3.78
CA TYR A 329 10.57 17.93 3.11
C TYR A 329 10.77 19.14 4.04
N LEU A 330 10.32 19.07 5.30
CA LEU A 330 10.57 20.14 6.28
C LEU A 330 12.07 20.26 6.64
N GLY A 331 12.80 19.15 6.64
CA GLY A 331 14.25 19.16 6.82
C GLY A 331 15.00 19.76 5.64
N ALA A 332 14.44 19.69 4.43
CA ALA A 332 15.00 20.28 3.21
C ALA A 332 14.42 21.68 2.89
N ASN A 333 13.52 22.20 3.74
CA ASN A 333 12.92 23.53 3.64
C ASN A 333 12.87 24.22 5.02
N PRO A 334 14.00 24.84 5.45
CA PRO A 334 14.09 25.49 6.76
C PRO A 334 13.07 26.61 6.96
N GLU A 335 12.76 27.38 5.91
CA GLU A 335 11.79 28.48 5.99
C GLU A 335 10.39 27.96 6.36
N LEU A 336 9.93 26.92 5.65
CA LEU A 336 8.62 26.34 5.94
C LEU A 336 8.60 25.63 7.31
N ARG A 337 9.70 24.95 7.70
CA ARG A 337 9.79 24.36 9.04
C ARG A 337 9.70 25.43 10.14
N GLN A 338 10.33 26.58 9.95
CA GLN A 338 10.22 27.71 10.89
C GLN A 338 8.79 28.25 10.93
N ARG A 339 8.12 28.41 9.78
CA ARG A 339 6.70 28.81 9.73
C ARG A 339 5.79 27.82 10.45
N ALA A 340 5.99 26.50 10.25
CA ALA A 340 5.23 25.46 10.94
C ALA A 340 5.53 25.41 12.45
N SER A 341 6.78 25.62 12.87
CA SER A 341 7.16 25.72 14.28
C SER A 341 6.52 26.95 14.93
N LYS A 342 6.53 28.08 14.23
CA LYS A 342 5.92 29.33 14.69
C LYS A 342 4.40 29.17 14.83
N GLU A 343 3.73 28.59 13.84
CA GLU A 343 2.31 28.26 13.92
C GLU A 343 1.99 27.42 15.15
N LEU A 344 2.78 26.38 15.41
CA LEU A 344 2.62 25.54 16.59
C LEU A 344 2.76 26.34 17.89
N PHE A 345 3.85 27.09 18.05
CA PHE A 345 4.12 27.81 19.30
C PHE A 345 3.16 28.98 19.54
N ASP A 346 2.84 29.76 18.51
CA ASP A 346 1.83 30.81 18.59
C ASP A 346 0.47 30.23 19.00
N TYR A 347 0.09 29.07 18.45
CA TYR A 347 -1.17 28.42 18.80
C TYR A 347 -1.18 27.99 20.27
N LEU A 348 -0.13 27.32 20.73
CA LEU A 348 -0.01 26.91 22.14
C LEU A 348 0.03 28.11 23.09
N ASP A 349 0.71 29.20 22.72
CA ASP A 349 0.74 30.42 23.51
C ASP A 349 -0.66 31.06 23.59
N SER A 350 -1.43 31.04 22.51
CA SER A 350 -2.82 31.53 22.50
C SER A 350 -3.79 30.70 23.36
N MET A 351 -3.40 29.49 23.76
CA MET A 351 -4.19 28.65 24.65
C MET A 351 -4.01 29.01 26.13
N ALA A 352 -2.97 29.76 26.48
CA ALA A 352 -2.69 30.16 27.86
C ALA A 352 -3.88 30.88 28.52
N GLU A 353 -4.50 31.81 27.78
CA GLU A 353 -5.68 32.56 28.23
C GLU A 353 -6.88 31.65 28.54
N ARG A 354 -6.99 30.50 27.86
CA ARG A 354 -8.11 29.54 28.01
C ARG A 354 -7.84 28.48 29.08
N GLN A 355 -6.59 28.04 29.22
CA GLN A 355 -6.20 26.94 30.11
C GLN A 355 -5.85 27.41 31.54
N GLY A 356 -5.62 28.71 31.73
CA GLY A 356 -5.42 29.34 33.04
C GLY A 356 -4.03 29.16 33.62
N SER A 357 -3.89 29.47 34.92
CA SER A 357 -2.60 29.48 35.62
C SER A 357 -1.94 28.10 35.61
N GLY A 358 -0.72 27.99 35.11
CA GLY A 358 0.01 26.72 35.03
C GLY A 358 0.40 26.31 33.61
N TRP A 359 -0.27 26.88 32.60
CA TRP A 359 -0.06 26.50 31.20
C TRP A 359 1.33 26.88 30.69
N GLU A 360 1.80 28.08 31.01
CA GLU A 360 3.08 28.61 30.56
C GLU A 360 4.29 27.92 31.23
N GLN A 361 4.06 27.23 32.36
CA GLN A 361 5.09 26.45 33.05
C GLN A 361 5.25 25.04 32.47
N LYS A 362 4.27 24.56 31.68
CA LYS A 362 4.34 23.26 31.01
C LYS A 362 5.30 23.32 29.83
N SER A 363 6.04 22.24 29.61
CA SER A 363 6.79 22.05 28.38
C SER A 363 5.84 22.04 27.17
N ARG A 364 6.37 22.38 25.98
CA ARG A 364 5.57 22.38 24.74
C ARG A 364 4.90 21.02 24.46
N VAL A 365 5.51 19.94 24.93
CA VAL A 365 4.96 18.59 24.76
C VAL A 365 3.84 18.30 25.75
N GLU A 366 3.98 18.71 27.02
CA GLU A 366 2.89 18.62 28.00
C GLU A 366 1.68 19.47 27.54
N GLN A 367 1.92 20.63 26.93
CA GLN A 367 0.87 21.44 26.30
C GLN A 367 0.17 20.68 25.16
N LEU A 368 0.91 19.99 24.27
CA LEU A 368 0.33 19.15 23.21
C LEU A 368 -0.53 18.00 23.76
N GLN A 369 -0.11 17.39 24.87
CA GLN A 369 -0.83 16.28 25.50
C GLN A 369 -2.19 16.69 26.08
N GLU A 370 -2.35 17.96 26.44
CA GLU A 370 -3.59 18.49 27.00
C GLU A 370 -4.53 19.12 25.96
N MET A 371 -4.13 19.15 24.70
CA MET A 371 -5.00 19.60 23.62
C MET A 371 -6.24 18.70 23.48
N SER A 372 -7.38 19.33 23.33
CA SER A 372 -8.62 18.64 22.96
C SER A 372 -8.56 18.09 21.54
N LEU A 373 -9.41 17.11 21.24
CA LEU A 373 -9.49 16.55 19.89
C LEU A 373 -9.92 17.59 18.84
N ASP A 374 -10.75 18.57 19.22
CA ASP A 374 -11.19 19.65 18.31
C ASP A 374 -10.00 20.52 17.88
N GLU A 375 -9.11 20.83 18.80
CA GLU A 375 -7.89 21.61 18.54
C GLU A 375 -6.92 20.84 17.64
N TRP A 376 -6.80 19.52 17.83
CA TRP A 376 -6.05 18.66 16.92
C TRP A 376 -6.65 18.63 15.50
N GLU A 377 -7.98 18.59 15.39
CA GLU A 377 -8.67 18.48 14.11
C GLU A 377 -8.63 19.78 13.30
N HIS A 378 -8.81 20.92 13.96
CA HIS A 378 -8.94 22.22 13.30
C HIS A 378 -7.69 23.11 13.41
N GLY A 379 -6.72 22.75 14.24
CA GLY A 379 -5.45 23.46 14.37
C GLY A 379 -4.43 23.13 13.28
N PHE A 380 -3.40 23.96 13.22
CA PHE A 380 -2.19 23.79 12.40
C PHE A 380 -2.40 23.70 10.87
N PRO A 381 -3.00 24.72 10.23
CA PRO A 381 -3.27 24.70 8.79
C PRO A 381 -2.02 24.56 7.91
N ILE A 382 -0.85 25.06 8.31
CA ILE A 382 0.41 24.85 7.57
C ILE A 382 0.80 23.38 7.61
N ILE A 383 0.72 22.73 8.78
CA ILE A 383 1.02 21.29 8.92
C ILE A 383 0.03 20.45 8.10
N GLU A 384 -1.25 20.83 8.08
CA GLU A 384 -2.25 20.17 7.23
C GLU A 384 -1.99 20.36 5.74
N ALA A 385 -1.61 21.56 5.31
CA ALA A 385 -1.18 21.84 3.94
C ALA A 385 0.05 21.01 3.55
N THR A 386 1.02 20.85 4.46
CA THR A 386 2.20 20.01 4.31
C THR A 386 1.84 18.53 4.14
N LEU A 387 0.92 18.00 4.95
CA LEU A 387 0.41 16.63 4.77
C LEU A 387 -0.28 16.49 3.41
N LYS A 388 -1.16 17.42 3.06
CA LYS A 388 -1.91 17.38 1.80
C LYS A 388 -0.98 17.41 0.57
N GLU A 389 0.03 18.26 0.58
CA GLU A 389 1.01 18.33 -0.51
C GLU A 389 1.92 17.09 -0.57
N THR A 390 2.32 16.56 0.59
CA THR A 390 3.08 15.31 0.65
C THR A 390 2.29 14.13 0.06
N MET A 391 0.99 14.01 0.38
CA MET A 391 0.14 13.01 -0.26
C MET A 391 0.05 13.22 -1.76
N ARG A 392 -0.06 14.45 -2.25
CA ARG A 392 -0.12 14.73 -3.68
C ARG A 392 1.13 14.24 -4.40
N THR A 393 2.32 14.58 -3.89
CA THR A 393 3.60 14.27 -4.55
C THR A 393 4.07 12.85 -4.34
N VAL A 394 3.73 12.20 -3.23
CA VAL A 394 4.25 10.86 -2.89
C VAL A 394 3.27 9.75 -3.28
N MET A 395 1.97 10.05 -3.48
CA MET A 395 0.98 9.06 -3.91
C MET A 395 0.82 9.01 -5.44
N ASP A 396 1.79 8.43 -6.14
CA ASP A 396 1.74 8.16 -7.59
C ASP A 396 1.36 6.70 -7.92
N GLY A 397 0.20 6.26 -7.41
CA GLY A 397 -0.25 4.87 -7.51
C GLY A 397 -1.29 4.60 -8.60
N THR A 398 -1.59 3.31 -8.81
CA THR A 398 -2.82 2.88 -9.49
C THR A 398 -3.74 2.21 -8.49
N VAL A 399 -5.00 2.66 -8.44
CA VAL A 399 -6.05 2.04 -7.63
C VAL A 399 -6.91 1.13 -8.50
N PHE A 400 -7.31 -0.03 -7.97
CA PHE A 400 -8.02 -1.04 -8.75
C PHE A 400 -9.46 -1.25 -8.31
N ARG A 401 -10.33 -1.63 -9.25
CA ARG A 401 -11.71 -2.06 -9.01
C ARG A 401 -12.06 -3.25 -9.90
N LEU A 402 -12.93 -4.13 -9.41
CA LEU A 402 -13.53 -5.23 -10.17
C LEU A 402 -14.97 -4.86 -10.48
N ASN A 403 -15.37 -4.95 -11.75
CA ASN A 403 -16.77 -4.81 -12.10
C ASN A 403 -17.56 -6.10 -11.80
N THR A 404 -18.53 -5.99 -10.90
CA THR A 404 -19.47 -7.07 -10.53
C THR A 404 -20.85 -6.90 -11.17
N GLY A 405 -21.10 -5.74 -11.79
CA GLY A 405 -22.35 -5.42 -12.48
C GLY A 405 -22.52 -6.19 -13.78
N ASP A 406 -23.77 -6.43 -14.16
CA ASP A 406 -24.15 -7.06 -15.42
C ASP A 406 -24.45 -6.00 -16.50
N SER A 407 -25.06 -6.41 -17.61
CA SER A 407 -25.39 -5.51 -18.72
C SER A 407 -26.34 -4.37 -18.36
N ASN A 408 -27.13 -4.50 -17.28
CA ASN A 408 -28.15 -3.53 -16.90
C ASN A 408 -27.58 -2.41 -16.01
N ASN A 409 -26.47 -2.65 -15.32
CA ASN A 409 -25.85 -1.69 -14.39
C ASN A 409 -24.32 -1.56 -14.57
N SER A 410 -23.82 -1.94 -15.74
CA SER A 410 -22.43 -1.79 -16.12
C SER A 410 -21.96 -0.34 -16.00
N PRO A 411 -20.80 -0.07 -15.38
CA PRO A 411 -20.18 1.24 -15.45
C PRO A 411 -19.74 1.53 -16.88
N LYS A 412 -19.86 2.80 -17.30
CA LYS A 412 -19.49 3.25 -18.64
C LYS A 412 -18.24 4.12 -18.57
N VAL A 413 -17.13 3.64 -19.11
CA VAL A 413 -15.87 4.39 -19.18
C VAL A 413 -15.40 4.48 -20.62
N HIS A 414 -14.81 5.60 -21.00
CA HIS A 414 -14.38 5.89 -22.36
C HIS A 414 -15.50 5.65 -23.40
N GLY A 415 -16.74 5.95 -23.02
CA GLY A 415 -17.91 5.75 -23.87
C GLY A 415 -18.40 4.29 -24.00
N GLU A 416 -17.81 3.33 -23.29
CA GLU A 416 -18.11 1.89 -23.41
C GLU A 416 -18.52 1.25 -22.08
N ASN A 417 -19.43 0.28 -22.14
CA ASN A 417 -19.81 -0.53 -20.99
C ASN A 417 -18.69 -1.53 -20.64
N ILE A 418 -18.21 -1.46 -19.40
CA ILE A 418 -17.24 -2.43 -18.88
C ILE A 418 -17.93 -3.75 -18.55
N ARG A 419 -17.43 -4.86 -19.09
CA ARG A 419 -18.08 -6.16 -18.90
C ARG A 419 -17.93 -6.64 -17.45
N LYS A 420 -18.88 -7.44 -16.99
CA LYS A 420 -18.78 -8.15 -15.71
C LYS A 420 -17.48 -8.96 -15.68
N GLY A 421 -16.73 -8.87 -14.59
CA GLY A 421 -15.44 -9.55 -14.45
C GLY A 421 -14.23 -8.81 -15.04
N GLU A 422 -14.43 -7.71 -15.78
CA GLU A 422 -13.31 -6.83 -16.13
C GLU A 422 -12.90 -5.99 -14.92
N PHE A 423 -11.59 -5.74 -14.82
CA PHE A 423 -11.03 -4.85 -13.81
C PHE A 423 -10.80 -3.46 -14.40
N LEU A 424 -10.81 -2.45 -13.55
CA LEU A 424 -10.40 -1.10 -13.87
C LEU A 424 -9.20 -0.73 -12.98
N GLY A 425 -8.26 0.03 -13.53
CA GLY A 425 -7.17 0.66 -12.80
C GLY A 425 -7.16 2.16 -13.08
N TYR A 426 -7.24 3.01 -12.06
CA TYR A 426 -7.15 4.45 -12.24
C TYR A 426 -5.78 4.96 -11.76
N TRP A 427 -5.06 5.66 -12.63
CA TRP A 427 -3.75 6.25 -12.30
C TRP A 427 -3.92 7.56 -11.53
N ILE A 428 -3.58 7.56 -10.24
CA ILE A 428 -3.70 8.74 -9.37
C ILE A 428 -2.76 9.87 -9.80
N GLY A 429 -1.54 9.56 -10.23
CA GLY A 429 -0.58 10.55 -10.72
C GLY A 429 -1.06 11.33 -11.95
N SER A 430 -1.93 10.72 -12.76
CA SER A 430 -2.56 11.41 -13.89
C SER A 430 -3.41 12.62 -13.48
N THR A 431 -3.84 12.66 -12.22
CA THR A 431 -4.52 13.80 -11.60
C THR A 431 -3.54 14.62 -10.77
N HIS A 432 -2.79 13.99 -9.87
CA HIS A 432 -1.92 14.69 -8.91
C HIS A 432 -0.76 15.46 -9.54
N PHE A 433 -0.28 15.05 -10.72
CA PHE A 433 0.78 15.73 -11.45
C PHE A 433 0.27 16.50 -12.67
N ASN A 434 -1.04 16.62 -12.86
CA ASN A 434 -1.62 17.27 -14.03
C ASN A 434 -1.33 18.77 -14.03
N SER A 435 -0.56 19.25 -15.00
CA SER A 435 -0.17 20.65 -15.15
C SER A 435 -1.34 21.62 -15.39
N LYS A 436 -2.54 21.12 -15.76
CA LYS A 436 -3.77 21.90 -15.87
C LYS A 436 -4.46 22.14 -14.52
N ILE A 437 -4.14 21.33 -13.51
CA ILE A 437 -4.70 21.41 -12.15
C ILE A 437 -3.70 22.07 -11.20
N TYR A 438 -2.42 21.69 -11.32
CA TYR A 438 -1.35 22.09 -10.41
C TYR A 438 -0.25 22.83 -11.17
N SER A 439 0.11 24.02 -10.70
CA SER A 439 1.24 24.76 -11.24
C SER A 439 2.56 24.14 -10.77
N ASN A 440 3.54 23.97 -11.67
CA ASN A 440 4.80 23.28 -11.40
C ASN A 440 4.60 21.96 -10.61
N PRO A 441 3.87 20.99 -11.18
CA PRO A 441 3.33 19.85 -10.43
C PRO A 441 4.39 18.95 -9.78
N LEU A 442 5.63 18.95 -10.26
CA LEU A 442 6.74 18.21 -9.65
C LEU A 442 7.29 18.88 -8.39
N ARG A 443 7.06 20.17 -8.20
CA ARG A 443 7.51 20.90 -7.01
C ARG A 443 6.62 20.56 -5.82
N TRP A 444 7.25 20.20 -4.71
CA TRP A 444 6.56 20.13 -3.41
C TRP A 444 6.37 21.56 -2.87
N ASP A 445 5.11 22.00 -2.82
CA ASP A 445 4.72 23.35 -2.43
C ASP A 445 3.39 23.34 -1.66
N PRO A 446 3.43 23.35 -0.32
CA PRO A 446 2.21 23.43 0.51
C PRO A 446 1.41 24.72 0.35
N ASP A 447 2.04 25.84 -0.06
CA ASP A 447 1.34 27.11 -0.24
C ASP A 447 0.38 27.09 -1.44
N ARG A 448 0.46 26.06 -2.30
CA ARG A 448 -0.46 25.87 -3.44
C ARG A 448 -1.92 25.77 -3.06
N TRP A 449 -2.20 25.24 -1.87
CA TRP A 449 -3.57 25.08 -1.40
C TRP A 449 -4.22 26.43 -1.09
N ALA A 450 -3.45 27.39 -0.57
CA ALA A 450 -3.90 28.76 -0.36
C ALA A 450 -4.14 29.49 -1.69
N ARG A 451 -3.46 29.08 -2.77
CA ARG A 451 -3.72 29.57 -4.14
C ARG A 451 -4.96 28.94 -4.80
N GLY A 452 -5.64 28.02 -4.12
CA GLY A 452 -6.86 27.36 -4.62
C GLY A 452 -6.60 26.19 -5.59
N GLU A 453 -5.35 25.77 -5.77
CA GLU A 453 -5.02 24.65 -6.65
C GLU A 453 -5.60 23.33 -6.11
N GLY A 454 -6.10 22.46 -7.00
CA GLY A 454 -6.67 21.16 -6.64
C GLY A 454 -7.92 21.24 -5.75
N SER A 455 -8.65 22.36 -5.81
CA SER A 455 -9.91 22.57 -5.07
C SER A 455 -11.14 22.07 -5.84
N GLY A 456 -11.00 21.79 -7.15
CA GLY A 456 -12.09 21.30 -7.97
C GLY A 456 -12.44 19.83 -7.71
N ASP A 457 -13.63 19.47 -8.16
CA ASP A 457 -14.12 18.10 -8.10
C ASP A 457 -13.17 17.15 -8.87
N MET A 458 -12.80 16.03 -8.23
CA MET A 458 -11.85 15.03 -8.72
C MET A 458 -10.41 15.52 -8.95
N GLU A 459 -10.01 16.65 -8.37
CA GLU A 459 -8.67 17.21 -8.56
C GLU A 459 -7.65 16.77 -7.49
N PHE A 460 -8.14 16.35 -6.31
CA PHE A 460 -7.32 15.76 -5.25
C PHE A 460 -7.90 14.40 -4.82
N LEU A 461 -7.07 13.35 -4.88
CA LEU A 461 -7.49 11.96 -4.66
C LEU A 461 -6.77 11.29 -3.49
N GLY A 462 -5.99 12.03 -2.70
CA GLY A 462 -5.15 11.48 -1.62
C GLY A 462 -5.91 10.68 -0.55
N TRP A 463 -7.13 11.09 -0.24
CA TRP A 463 -8.00 10.39 0.72
C TRP A 463 -9.03 9.47 0.05
N GLY A 464 -8.90 9.19 -1.24
CA GLY A 464 -9.99 8.61 -2.03
C GLY A 464 -11.14 9.61 -2.22
N THR A 465 -12.20 9.18 -2.91
CA THR A 465 -13.36 10.01 -3.22
C THR A 465 -14.56 9.15 -3.60
N GLY A 466 -15.71 9.78 -3.82
CA GLY A 466 -16.97 9.12 -4.16
C GLY A 466 -17.42 8.13 -3.10
N MET A 467 -17.66 6.88 -3.49
CA MET A 467 -18.11 5.83 -2.57
C MET A 467 -16.97 5.11 -1.85
N HIS A 468 -15.73 5.51 -2.10
CA HIS A 468 -14.56 4.90 -1.51
C HIS A 468 -13.64 5.94 -0.84
N PRO A 469 -14.15 6.82 0.03
CA PRO A 469 -13.29 7.65 0.85
C PRO A 469 -12.54 6.78 1.86
N CYS A 470 -11.35 7.23 2.25
CA CYS A 470 -10.53 6.60 3.28
C CYS A 470 -11.30 6.60 4.60
N THR A 471 -11.69 5.41 5.06
CA THR A 471 -12.43 5.26 6.32
C THR A 471 -11.59 5.73 7.52
N GLY A 472 -10.27 5.56 7.45
CA GLY A 472 -9.32 5.98 8.48
C GLY A 472 -8.85 7.44 8.38
N MET A 473 -9.39 8.27 7.47
CA MET A 473 -8.87 9.62 7.21
C MET A 473 -8.70 10.47 8.47
N ARG A 474 -9.72 10.47 9.34
CA ARG A 474 -9.72 11.24 10.59
C ARG A 474 -8.58 10.82 11.53
N PHE A 475 -8.42 9.51 11.71
CA PHE A 475 -7.33 8.93 12.49
C PHE A 475 -5.96 9.22 11.88
N ALA A 476 -5.78 8.99 10.57
CA ALA A 476 -4.50 9.22 9.90
C ALA A 476 -4.07 10.70 9.95
N LYS A 477 -5.00 11.64 9.80
CA LYS A 477 -4.71 13.07 9.99
C LYS A 477 -4.24 13.35 11.41
N LEU A 478 -4.92 12.81 12.43
CA LEU A 478 -4.52 12.98 13.82
C LEU A 478 -3.13 12.37 14.09
N GLU A 479 -2.92 11.11 13.71
CA GLU A 479 -1.66 10.38 13.90
C GLU A 479 -0.47 11.13 13.29
N ILE A 480 -0.57 11.53 12.02
CA ILE A 480 0.53 12.22 11.31
C ILE A 480 0.74 13.65 11.84
N LYS A 481 -0.33 14.39 12.13
CA LYS A 481 -0.26 15.76 12.67
C LYS A 481 0.31 15.75 14.09
N ASN A 482 -0.11 14.81 14.93
CA ASN A 482 0.40 14.61 16.29
C ASN A 482 1.89 14.27 16.29
N PHE A 483 2.30 13.32 15.45
CA PHE A 483 3.71 13.01 15.25
C PHE A 483 4.50 14.25 14.80
N THR A 484 4.05 14.94 13.75
CA THR A 484 4.78 16.08 13.15
C THR A 484 4.92 17.24 14.13
N THR A 485 3.85 17.61 14.83
CA THR A 485 3.87 18.68 15.85
C THR A 485 4.74 18.32 17.04
N THR A 486 4.70 17.07 17.51
CA THR A 486 5.56 16.60 18.60
C THR A 486 7.04 16.66 18.19
N MET A 487 7.38 16.31 16.95
CA MET A 487 8.74 16.47 16.43
C MET A 487 9.18 17.94 16.39
N LEU A 488 8.31 18.86 15.93
CA LEU A 488 8.58 20.30 15.91
C LEU A 488 8.76 20.90 17.33
N ALA A 489 8.00 20.40 18.31
CA ALA A 489 8.11 20.80 19.71
C ALA A 489 9.42 20.32 20.36
N LEU A 490 9.93 19.16 19.94
CA LEU A 490 11.10 18.52 20.55
C LEU A 490 12.45 18.99 19.94
N MET A 491 12.49 19.32 18.65
CA MET A 491 13.75 19.56 17.97
C MET A 491 13.63 20.46 16.73
N ASP A 492 14.77 21.00 16.29
CA ASP A 492 15.02 21.44 14.93
C ASP A 492 15.83 20.38 14.18
N TRP A 493 15.67 20.26 12.86
CA TRP A 493 16.44 19.31 12.07
C TRP A 493 16.67 19.74 10.62
N GLU A 494 17.66 19.16 9.95
CA GLU A 494 17.87 19.33 8.51
C GLU A 494 18.05 17.98 7.84
N SER A 495 17.55 17.86 6.60
CA SER A 495 17.76 16.67 5.77
C SER A 495 19.13 16.77 5.12
N TYR A 496 19.96 15.74 5.21
CA TYR A 496 21.31 15.76 4.64
C TYR A 496 21.71 14.41 4.05
N ASN A 497 22.70 14.43 3.17
CA ASN A 497 23.30 13.23 2.61
C ASN A 497 24.34 12.66 3.59
N PRO A 498 24.13 11.47 4.18
CA PRO A 498 25.06 10.92 5.16
C PRO A 498 26.42 10.50 4.57
N ARG A 499 26.53 10.35 3.23
CA ARG A 499 27.80 10.01 2.57
C ARG A 499 28.67 11.23 2.28
N THR A 500 28.06 12.39 1.99
CA THR A 500 28.79 13.61 1.61
C THR A 500 28.76 14.71 2.67
N GLY A 501 27.87 14.60 3.65
CA GLY A 501 27.65 15.63 4.68
C GLY A 501 26.84 16.84 4.20
N LYS A 502 26.52 16.92 2.90
CA LYS A 502 25.81 18.04 2.29
C LYS A 502 24.33 18.07 2.70
N VAL A 503 23.86 19.23 3.12
CA VAL A 503 22.44 19.49 3.42
C VAL A 503 21.63 19.52 2.13
N TYR A 504 20.46 18.91 2.15
CA TYR A 504 19.52 18.89 1.05
C TYR A 504 18.67 20.17 1.03
N THR A 505 18.42 20.66 -0.18
CA THR A 505 17.30 21.55 -0.51
C THR A 505 16.18 20.73 -1.13
N LEU A 506 14.98 21.30 -1.28
CA LEU A 506 13.89 20.62 -1.99
C LEU A 506 14.29 20.13 -3.40
N ASP A 507 15.13 20.88 -4.11
CA ASP A 507 15.58 20.53 -5.47
C ASP A 507 16.64 19.44 -5.52
N THR A 508 17.32 19.17 -4.39
CA THR A 508 18.42 18.19 -4.33
C THR A 508 18.09 16.98 -3.46
N LEU A 509 16.97 17.02 -2.75
CA LEU A 509 16.48 15.91 -1.94
C LEU A 509 16.20 14.70 -2.85
N PRO A 510 16.60 13.47 -2.47
CA PRO A 510 16.34 12.30 -3.30
C PRO A 510 14.84 12.09 -3.50
N GLU A 511 14.46 11.68 -4.71
CA GLU A 511 13.05 11.39 -5.04
C GLU A 511 12.53 10.12 -4.35
N PRO A 512 11.21 10.02 -4.11
CA PRO A 512 10.58 8.78 -3.64
C PRO A 512 10.67 7.67 -4.68
N HIS A 513 10.91 6.44 -4.21
CA HIS A 513 10.80 5.25 -5.05
C HIS A 513 9.32 4.91 -5.31
N MET A 514 8.70 5.55 -6.32
CA MET A 514 7.25 5.48 -6.59
C MET A 514 6.71 4.08 -6.89
N ASN A 515 7.56 3.17 -7.36
CA ASN A 515 7.17 1.77 -7.63
C ASN A 515 7.27 0.87 -6.39
N SER A 516 7.74 1.38 -5.23
CA SER A 516 7.78 0.66 -3.96
C SER A 516 6.62 1.06 -3.05
N ASN A 517 6.07 0.10 -2.30
CA ASN A 517 4.98 0.35 -1.36
C ASN A 517 5.42 1.28 -0.20
N ASP A 518 6.65 1.13 0.28
CA ASP A 518 7.22 1.92 1.38
C ASP A 518 7.74 3.29 0.96
N ARG A 519 7.85 3.53 -0.36
CA ARG A 519 8.22 4.80 -0.99
C ARG A 519 9.50 5.40 -0.40
N THR A 520 10.48 4.57 -0.07
CA THR A 520 11.74 5.05 0.47
C THR A 520 12.47 5.95 -0.52
N PRO A 521 13.30 6.89 -0.03
CA PRO A 521 14.14 7.72 -0.90
C PRO A 521 15.05 6.87 -1.79
N LEU A 522 15.21 7.24 -3.07
CA LEU A 522 16.09 6.57 -4.03
C LEU A 522 17.59 6.75 -3.71
N GLY A 523 17.92 7.74 -2.88
CA GLY A 523 19.29 8.07 -2.47
C GLY A 523 19.46 8.08 -0.95
N PRO A 524 20.70 8.08 -0.46
CA PRO A 524 20.99 8.10 0.97
C PRO A 524 20.52 9.42 1.58
N VAL A 525 19.73 9.37 2.65
CA VAL A 525 19.29 10.55 3.38
C VAL A 525 19.14 10.24 4.87
N ALA A 526 19.54 11.19 5.70
CA ALA A 526 19.35 11.17 7.14
C ALA A 526 18.96 12.58 7.61
N LEU A 527 18.52 12.71 8.86
CA LEU A 527 18.27 14.00 9.50
C LEU A 527 19.41 14.30 10.46
N ARG A 528 19.85 15.56 10.53
CA ARG A 528 20.70 16.08 11.60
C ARG A 528 19.81 16.94 12.50
N PHE A 529 19.72 16.61 13.78
CA PHE A 529 18.84 17.30 14.72
C PHE A 529 19.61 18.08 15.78
N THR A 530 18.96 19.10 16.32
CA THR A 530 19.31 19.82 17.54
C THR A 530 18.07 19.86 18.43
N ARG A 531 18.20 19.37 19.66
CA ARG A 531 17.12 19.36 20.66
C ARG A 531 16.79 20.80 21.08
N ARG A 532 15.50 21.09 21.24
CA ARG A 532 15.02 22.36 21.79
C ARG A 532 15.15 22.42 23.31
#